data_AF-A0A1E3I5T3-F1
#
_entry.id   AF-A0A1E3I5T3-F1
#
_cell.length_a   1.000
_cell.length_b   1.000
_cell.length_c   1.000
_cell.angle_alpha   90.00
_cell.angle_beta   90.00
_cell.angle_gamma   90.00
#
_symmetry.space_group_name_H-M   'P 1'
#
loop_
_entity.id
_entity.type
_entity.pdbx_description
1 polymer ?
#
loop_
_entity_poly.entity_id
_entity_poly.type
_entity_poly.pdbx_seq_one_letter_code
_entity_poly.pdbx_strand_id
1 'polypeptide(L)'
;MRRLPKAKLEKEDILTFALQPSGLVWKWGYPDSKDKSLSGNTAGSTPSGEGERQRCYRCKSFYTVSSDLAGKERECRHHYATPKPVPGRGKIWRHECCGRQHYSEGCSYNYHVFRHNNDDKALAKREGYKSVKEYAEDGEKDKDWVDVVALDCEMIYTLAGLSLARVTIIDTAEKVLLDEFVKPTQKVIDYNTKFSGITKTNLDGATLDVEGARAAVCKFIGPETIIIGHGLENDLRALRLFHDRLVDTSALFPHPRGLLRRRGLREVVKEKLGYSIQDLQDKLGHYSVVDATAAVDLVRWKMLKRR
;
A
#
# COMPACT_ATOMS: atom_id res chain seq x y z
N MET A 1 11.86 5.75 -25.42
CA MET A 1 11.28 6.86 -24.63
C MET A 1 12.35 7.37 -23.67
N ARG A 2 12.72 8.66 -23.73
CA ARG A 2 13.71 9.23 -22.80
C ARG A 2 13.03 9.44 -21.45
N ARG A 3 13.48 8.74 -20.40
CA ARG A 3 13.17 9.12 -19.01
C ARG A 3 13.59 10.58 -18.79
N LEU A 4 12.87 11.30 -17.94
CA LEU A 4 13.21 12.68 -17.59
C LEU A 4 14.70 12.74 -17.19
N PRO A 5 15.41 13.84 -17.50
CA PRO A 5 16.75 14.04 -16.97
C PRO A 5 16.71 13.84 -15.46
N LYS A 6 17.66 13.07 -14.90
CA LYS A 6 17.79 12.87 -13.46
C LYS A 6 18.26 14.19 -12.81
N ALA A 7 17.37 15.17 -12.75
CA ALA A 7 17.60 16.37 -11.97
C ALA A 7 17.84 15.94 -10.51
N LYS A 8 18.87 16.49 -9.88
CA LYS A 8 19.16 16.21 -8.48
C LYS A 8 17.96 16.66 -7.65
N LEU A 9 17.40 15.73 -6.90
CA LEU A 9 16.28 15.96 -6.01
C LEU A 9 16.84 16.36 -4.65
N GLU A 10 16.98 17.67 -4.42
CA GLU A 10 17.40 18.17 -3.11
C GLU A 10 16.25 18.03 -2.10
N LYS A 11 16.59 17.74 -0.84
CA LYS A 11 15.63 17.49 0.24
C LYS A 11 14.69 18.69 0.45
N GLU A 12 15.24 19.91 0.42
CA GLU A 12 14.53 21.16 0.67
C GLU A 12 13.45 21.41 -0.39
N ASP A 13 13.74 21.10 -1.65
CA ASP A 13 12.77 21.25 -2.74
C ASP A 13 11.61 20.25 -2.60
N ILE A 14 11.94 19.00 -2.24
CA ILE A 14 10.95 17.94 -2.03
C ILE A 14 10.05 18.24 -0.85
N LEU A 15 10.60 18.81 0.23
CA LEU A 15 9.87 19.15 1.45
C LEU A 15 8.71 20.12 1.16
N THR A 16 8.81 20.94 0.11
CA THR A 16 7.71 21.83 -0.31
C THR A 16 6.45 21.09 -0.79
N PHE A 17 6.55 19.80 -1.08
CA PHE A 17 5.42 18.92 -1.44
C PHE A 17 4.96 18.03 -0.28
N ALA A 18 5.65 18.08 0.86
CA ALA A 18 5.29 17.25 2.00
C ALA A 18 3.91 17.63 2.54
N LEU A 19 3.15 16.61 2.94
CA LEU A 19 1.89 16.79 3.62
C LEU A 19 2.13 17.50 4.95
N GLN A 20 1.27 18.46 5.27
CA GLN A 20 1.33 19.15 6.55
C GLN A 20 0.97 18.16 7.67
N PRO A 21 1.81 18.00 8.71
CA PRO A 21 1.56 17.05 9.80
C PRO A 21 0.19 17.24 10.45
N SER A 22 -0.25 18.49 10.61
CA SER A 22 -1.56 18.82 11.17
C SER A 22 -2.74 18.28 10.36
N GLY A 23 -2.55 17.98 9.07
CA GLY A 23 -3.56 17.45 8.15
C GLY A 23 -3.54 15.93 7.95
N LEU A 24 -2.49 15.23 8.41
CA LEU A 24 -2.30 13.81 8.11
C LEU A 24 -3.52 12.96 8.50
N VAL A 25 -4.02 13.13 9.71
CA VAL A 25 -5.14 12.34 10.24
C VAL A 25 -6.47 12.75 9.60
N TRP A 26 -6.95 13.98 9.84
CA TRP A 26 -8.31 14.37 9.48
C TRP A 26 -8.51 14.61 7.97
N LYS A 27 -7.47 15.05 7.25
CA LYS A 27 -7.58 15.37 5.81
C LYS A 27 -7.23 14.18 4.95
N TRP A 28 -6.17 13.47 5.31
CA TRP A 28 -5.59 12.41 4.47
C TRP A 28 -5.83 11.00 5.00
N GLY A 29 -6.33 10.86 6.23
CA GLY A 29 -6.72 9.59 6.82
C GLY A 29 -5.52 8.71 7.20
N TYR A 30 -4.41 9.30 7.62
CA TYR A 30 -3.28 8.55 8.18
C TYR A 30 -3.55 8.13 9.64
N PRO A 31 -2.97 7.01 10.11
CA PRO A 31 -3.05 6.61 11.50
C PRO A 31 -2.57 7.71 12.46
N ASP A 32 -3.31 7.93 13.55
CA ASP A 32 -2.98 8.98 14.53
C ASP A 32 -1.96 8.47 15.56
N SER A 33 -0.72 8.94 15.45
CA SER A 33 0.36 8.60 16.41
C SER A 33 0.07 9.06 17.84
N LYS A 34 -0.89 9.98 18.05
CA LYS A 34 -1.31 10.43 19.38
C LYS A 34 -2.35 9.51 20.03
N ASP A 35 -2.98 8.63 19.26
CA ASP A 35 -3.92 7.64 19.81
C ASP A 35 -3.16 6.48 20.45
N LYS A 36 -2.98 6.56 21.77
CA LYS A 36 -2.27 5.55 22.58
C LYS A 36 -2.90 4.16 22.51
N SER A 37 -4.15 4.02 22.06
CA SER A 37 -4.76 2.69 21.88
C SER A 37 -4.16 1.90 20.72
N LEU A 38 -3.36 2.56 19.85
CA LEU A 38 -2.72 1.92 18.69
C LEU A 38 -1.39 1.23 19.00
N SER A 39 -0.71 1.61 20.09
CA SER A 39 0.61 1.08 20.49
C SER A 39 0.68 0.55 21.93
N GLY A 40 -0.41 0.68 22.72
CA GLY A 40 -0.48 0.26 24.12
C GLY A 40 -0.95 -1.19 24.36
N ASN A 41 -1.33 -1.52 25.61
CA ASN A 41 -1.62 -2.88 26.09
C ASN A 41 -2.67 -3.69 25.29
N THR A 42 -3.50 -3.03 24.48
CA THR A 42 -4.51 -3.71 23.63
C THR A 42 -3.96 -4.11 22.25
N ALA A 43 -2.74 -3.68 21.91
CA ALA A 43 -2.05 -4.04 20.69
C ALA A 43 -1.80 -5.56 20.62
N GLY A 44 -2.11 -6.18 19.49
CA GLY A 44 -1.93 -7.62 19.31
C GLY A 44 -2.86 -8.51 20.16
N SER A 45 -3.87 -7.93 20.82
CA SER A 45 -4.81 -8.69 21.69
C SER A 45 -5.71 -9.67 20.93
N THR A 46 -5.89 -9.50 19.62
CA THR A 46 -6.71 -10.39 18.78
C THR A 46 -6.00 -10.58 17.44
N PRO A 47 -4.91 -11.38 17.39
CA PRO A 47 -4.02 -11.45 16.23
C PRO A 47 -4.67 -12.08 14.98
N SER A 48 -5.73 -12.88 15.16
CA SER A 48 -6.48 -13.53 14.09
C SER A 48 -7.94 -13.10 14.10
N GLY A 49 -8.56 -13.02 12.91
CA GLY A 49 -9.99 -12.84 12.75
C GLY A 49 -10.81 -14.13 12.78
N GLU A 50 -10.21 -15.29 13.07
CA GLU A 50 -10.91 -16.58 13.13
C GLU A 50 -12.23 -16.50 13.92
N GLY A 51 -13.33 -16.98 13.33
CA GLY A 51 -14.66 -16.95 13.94
C GLY A 51 -15.38 -15.60 13.87
N GLU A 52 -14.71 -14.53 13.45
CA GLU A 52 -15.37 -13.23 13.29
C GLU A 52 -16.26 -13.19 12.05
N ARG A 53 -17.44 -12.58 12.19
CA ARG A 53 -18.32 -12.29 11.07
C ARG A 53 -17.84 -11.02 10.36
N GLN A 54 -17.41 -11.17 9.11
CA GLN A 54 -16.85 -10.09 8.30
C GLN A 54 -17.65 -9.87 7.02
N ARG A 55 -17.60 -8.65 6.47
CA ARG A 55 -18.12 -8.35 5.13
C ARG A 55 -17.00 -8.55 4.12
N CYS A 56 -17.18 -9.46 3.16
CA CYS A 56 -16.17 -9.77 2.15
C CYS A 56 -15.81 -8.51 1.34
N TYR A 57 -14.53 -8.19 1.27
CA TYR A 57 -14.03 -7.03 0.54
C TYR A 57 -14.29 -7.13 -0.97
N ARG A 58 -14.39 -8.33 -1.51
CA ARG A 58 -14.60 -8.62 -2.93
C ARG A 58 -16.09 -8.59 -3.32
N CYS A 59 -16.84 -9.62 -2.93
CA CYS A 59 -18.24 -9.79 -3.33
C CYS A 59 -19.25 -9.06 -2.42
N LYS A 60 -18.80 -8.47 -1.31
CA LYS A 60 -19.63 -7.72 -0.34
C LYS A 60 -20.62 -8.56 0.50
N SER A 61 -20.68 -9.88 0.30
CA SER A 61 -21.43 -10.82 1.16
C SER A 61 -20.81 -10.93 2.55
N PHE A 62 -21.63 -11.21 3.56
CA PHE A 62 -21.13 -11.56 4.89
C PHE A 62 -20.71 -13.02 4.96
N TYR A 63 -19.66 -13.29 5.72
CA TYR A 63 -19.12 -14.64 5.96
C TYR A 63 -18.44 -14.68 7.33
N THR A 64 -18.15 -15.88 7.83
CA THR A 64 -17.33 -16.08 9.03
C THR A 64 -15.91 -16.44 8.59
N VAL A 65 -14.92 -15.71 9.11
CA VAL A 65 -13.51 -15.99 8.83
C VAL A 65 -13.14 -17.37 9.39
N SER A 66 -12.49 -18.20 8.59
CA SER A 66 -12.14 -19.55 8.97
C SER A 66 -10.80 -19.98 8.37
N SER A 67 -10.02 -20.65 9.19
CA SER A 67 -8.73 -21.27 8.88
C SER A 67 -8.89 -22.56 8.08
N ASP A 68 -10.07 -23.18 8.11
CA ASP A 68 -10.43 -24.28 7.22
C ASP A 68 -10.82 -23.72 5.85
N LEU A 69 -9.91 -23.87 4.89
CA LEU A 69 -10.02 -23.36 3.53
C LEU A 69 -10.41 -24.46 2.53
N ALA A 70 -10.50 -25.72 2.95
CA ALA A 70 -10.70 -26.83 2.03
C ALA A 70 -12.03 -26.69 1.26
N GLY A 71 -11.95 -26.63 -0.07
CA GLY A 71 -13.11 -26.49 -0.96
C GLY A 71 -13.76 -25.10 -0.98
N LYS A 72 -13.18 -24.11 -0.28
CA LYS A 72 -13.75 -22.74 -0.18
C LYS A 72 -13.23 -21.78 -1.25
N GLU A 73 -12.33 -22.22 -2.13
CA GLU A 73 -11.68 -21.39 -3.15
C GLU A 73 -12.64 -20.86 -4.23
N ARG A 74 -13.91 -21.32 -4.23
CA ARG A 74 -14.93 -20.88 -5.17
C ARG A 74 -16.14 -20.18 -4.54
N GLU A 75 -16.14 -19.96 -3.23
CA GLU A 75 -17.29 -19.34 -2.54
C GLU A 75 -17.44 -17.84 -2.88
N CYS A 76 -16.33 -17.11 -3.05
CA CYS A 76 -16.38 -15.70 -3.40
C CYS A 76 -16.38 -15.47 -4.91
N ARG A 77 -17.56 -15.18 -5.45
CA ARG A 77 -17.74 -14.75 -6.84
C ARG A 77 -17.75 -13.22 -6.97
N HIS A 78 -16.82 -12.66 -7.72
CA HIS A 78 -16.67 -11.20 -7.87
C HIS A 78 -16.05 -10.78 -9.22
N HIS A 79 -16.12 -9.49 -9.54
CA HIS A 79 -15.29 -8.87 -10.58
C HIS A 79 -14.08 -8.24 -9.90
N TYR A 80 -12.87 -8.66 -10.27
CA TYR A 80 -11.66 -8.12 -9.66
C TYR A 80 -11.29 -6.72 -10.19
N ALA A 81 -11.84 -6.31 -11.33
CA ALA A 81 -11.59 -5.00 -11.91
C ALA A 81 -12.83 -4.10 -11.86
N THR A 82 -12.59 -2.83 -11.52
CA THR A 82 -13.62 -1.78 -11.53
C THR A 82 -14.12 -1.56 -12.96
N PRO A 83 -15.43 -1.39 -13.17
CA PRO A 83 -15.98 -1.09 -14.48
C PRO A 83 -15.52 0.29 -14.97
N LYS A 84 -15.22 0.40 -16.26
CA LYS A 84 -14.90 1.66 -16.94
C LYS A 84 -15.94 2.01 -18.01
N PRO A 85 -16.18 3.30 -18.28
CA PRO A 85 -17.07 3.72 -19.35
C PRO A 85 -16.47 3.36 -20.71
N VAL A 86 -17.32 2.94 -21.65
CA VAL A 86 -16.91 2.63 -23.02
C VAL A 86 -16.81 3.94 -23.84
N PRO A 87 -15.67 4.25 -24.48
CA PRO A 87 -15.52 5.43 -25.32
C PRO A 87 -16.57 5.47 -26.44
N GLY A 88 -17.16 6.65 -26.69
CA GLY A 88 -18.15 6.85 -27.75
C GLY A 88 -19.53 6.20 -27.51
N ARG A 89 -19.74 5.48 -26.40
CA ARG A 89 -21.03 4.86 -26.04
C ARG A 89 -21.47 5.29 -24.65
N GLY A 90 -21.82 6.57 -24.53
CA GLY A 90 -22.19 7.22 -23.28
C GLY A 90 -23.31 6.48 -22.56
N LYS A 91 -23.00 5.95 -21.37
CA LYS A 91 -23.81 5.13 -20.44
C LYS A 91 -23.48 3.63 -20.39
N ILE A 92 -22.68 3.07 -21.30
CA ILE A 92 -22.24 1.68 -21.19
C ILE A 92 -20.95 1.61 -20.38
N TRP A 93 -20.98 0.84 -19.29
CA TRP A 93 -19.84 0.55 -18.44
C TRP A 93 -19.52 -0.93 -18.52
N ARG A 94 -18.23 -1.28 -18.67
CA ARG A 94 -17.77 -2.67 -18.77
C ARG A 94 -16.65 -2.93 -17.79
N HIS A 95 -16.67 -4.11 -17.19
CA HIS A 95 -15.60 -4.58 -16.32
C HIS A 95 -14.35 -4.90 -17.14
N GLU A 96 -13.19 -4.33 -16.78
CA GLU A 96 -11.93 -4.61 -17.50
C GLU A 96 -11.51 -6.08 -17.38
N CYS A 97 -11.98 -6.80 -16.36
CA CYS A 97 -11.64 -8.20 -16.14
C CYS A 97 -12.25 -9.18 -17.14
N CYS A 98 -13.41 -8.88 -17.72
CA CYS A 98 -14.13 -9.81 -18.60
C CYS A 98 -14.92 -9.15 -19.73
N GLY A 99 -14.92 -7.82 -19.81
CA GLY A 99 -15.70 -7.06 -20.79
C GLY A 99 -17.21 -7.10 -20.57
N ARG A 100 -17.73 -7.83 -19.58
CA ARG A 100 -19.16 -7.86 -19.25
C ARG A 100 -19.63 -6.50 -18.74
N GLN A 101 -20.92 -6.23 -18.90
CA GLN A 101 -21.52 -4.96 -18.48
C GLN A 101 -21.52 -4.80 -16.96
N HIS A 102 -21.56 -3.54 -16.51
CA HIS A 102 -21.75 -3.21 -15.09
C HIS A 102 -23.02 -3.88 -14.53
N TYR A 103 -22.96 -4.32 -13.27
CA TYR A 103 -23.97 -5.14 -12.57
C TYR A 103 -24.12 -6.60 -13.03
N SER A 104 -23.29 -7.07 -13.97
CA SER A 104 -23.22 -8.51 -14.27
C SER A 104 -22.65 -9.31 -13.11
N GLU A 105 -22.97 -10.60 -13.05
CA GLU A 105 -22.38 -11.51 -12.06
C GLU A 105 -20.84 -11.59 -12.20
N GLY A 106 -20.17 -11.73 -11.06
CA GLY A 106 -18.72 -11.83 -10.98
C GLY A 106 -18.12 -12.88 -11.92
N CYS A 107 -16.99 -12.54 -12.54
CA CYS A 107 -16.27 -13.41 -13.48
C CYS A 107 -15.09 -14.15 -12.85
N SER A 108 -14.86 -14.01 -11.55
CA SER A 108 -13.74 -14.63 -10.84
C SER A 108 -14.22 -15.26 -9.54
N TYR A 109 -13.61 -16.39 -9.23
CA TYR A 109 -13.87 -17.22 -8.05
C TYR A 109 -12.63 -17.24 -7.19
N ASN A 110 -12.80 -17.05 -5.89
CA ASN A 110 -11.73 -17.11 -4.92
C ASN A 110 -12.31 -17.31 -3.51
N TYR A 111 -11.47 -17.25 -2.48
CA TYR A 111 -11.89 -17.15 -1.08
C TYR A 111 -12.51 -15.80 -0.75
N HIS A 112 -13.41 -15.80 0.24
CA HIS A 112 -13.82 -14.56 0.90
C HIS A 112 -12.66 -13.99 1.71
N VAL A 113 -12.49 -12.66 1.65
CA VAL A 113 -11.40 -11.94 2.31
C VAL A 113 -11.92 -10.64 2.90
N PHE A 114 -11.24 -10.08 3.89
CA PHE A 114 -11.62 -8.82 4.52
C PHE A 114 -10.41 -7.90 4.72
N ARG A 115 -10.69 -6.63 5.00
CA ARG A 115 -9.71 -5.64 5.43
C ARG A 115 -10.40 -4.63 6.34
N HIS A 116 -9.64 -4.02 7.25
CA HIS A 116 -10.18 -3.06 8.22
C HIS A 116 -10.39 -1.65 7.66
N ASN A 117 -9.96 -1.38 6.42
CA ASN A 117 -9.98 -0.03 5.83
C ASN A 117 -9.23 0.97 6.73
N ASN A 118 -9.90 2.02 7.19
CA ASN A 118 -9.33 3.06 8.05
C ASN A 118 -9.60 2.81 9.55
N ASP A 119 -10.01 1.60 9.94
CA ASP A 119 -10.18 1.24 11.35
C ASP A 119 -8.83 0.86 11.97
N ASP A 120 -8.07 1.88 12.33
CA ASP A 120 -6.72 1.74 12.87
C ASP A 120 -6.71 1.00 14.22
N LYS A 121 -7.79 1.10 15.00
CA LYS A 121 -7.93 0.38 16.27
C LYS A 121 -8.10 -1.12 16.06
N ALA A 122 -8.91 -1.52 15.09
CA ALA A 122 -9.04 -2.93 14.75
C ALA A 122 -7.76 -3.49 14.12
N LEU A 123 -7.01 -2.67 13.36
CA LEU A 123 -5.67 -3.01 12.88
C LEU A 123 -4.67 -3.19 14.03
N ALA A 124 -4.68 -2.30 15.03
CA ALA A 124 -3.82 -2.38 16.22
C ALA A 124 -4.10 -3.61 17.07
N LYS A 125 -5.36 -4.05 17.16
CA LYS A 125 -5.71 -5.33 17.82
C LYS A 125 -5.06 -6.54 17.15
N ARG A 126 -4.76 -6.48 15.85
CA ARG A 126 -4.02 -7.55 15.16
C ARG A 126 -2.52 -7.48 15.48
N GLU A 127 -1.95 -6.30 15.34
CA GLU A 127 -0.52 -6.01 15.47
C GLU A 127 -0.37 -4.53 15.83
N GLY A 128 0.38 -4.21 16.88
CA GLY A 128 0.54 -2.85 17.38
C GLY A 128 1.33 -1.94 16.46
N TYR A 129 0.99 -0.65 16.47
CA TYR A 129 1.80 0.36 15.80
C TYR A 129 3.03 0.74 16.62
N LYS A 130 4.08 1.15 15.92
CA LYS A 130 5.28 1.77 16.51
C LYS A 130 5.70 2.94 15.64
N SER A 131 6.28 3.97 16.22
CA SER A 131 6.76 5.13 15.46
C SER A 131 8.22 4.97 15.05
N VAL A 132 8.61 5.62 13.95
CA VAL A 132 10.02 5.76 13.56
C VAL A 132 10.85 6.42 14.67
N LYS A 133 10.25 7.32 15.45
CA LYS A 133 10.90 7.98 16.61
C LYS A 133 11.28 6.98 17.69
N GLU A 134 10.37 6.07 18.05
CA GLU A 134 10.66 5.01 19.01
C GLU A 134 11.81 4.10 18.52
N TYR A 135 11.86 3.75 17.22
CA TYR A 135 13.00 2.99 16.68
C TYR A 135 14.32 3.76 16.70
N ALA A 136 14.28 5.09 16.54
CA ALA A 136 15.46 5.93 16.63
C ALA A 136 15.96 6.07 18.07
N GLU A 137 15.06 6.10 19.05
CA GLU A 137 15.37 6.15 20.47
C GLU A 137 15.93 4.83 21.01
N ASP A 138 15.40 3.69 20.53
CA ASP A 138 15.88 2.35 20.87
C ASP A 138 17.20 1.97 20.16
N GLY A 139 17.59 2.72 19.13
CA GLY A 139 18.68 2.39 18.21
C GLY A 139 20.04 2.99 18.58
N GLU A 140 20.99 2.82 17.65
CA GLU A 140 22.30 3.48 17.75
C GLU A 140 22.17 5.00 17.64
N LYS A 141 22.88 5.70 18.53
CA LYS A 141 23.03 7.16 18.47
C LYS A 141 23.88 7.53 17.24
N ASP A 142 23.60 8.68 16.63
CA ASP A 142 24.32 9.23 15.46
C ASP A 142 24.23 8.38 14.17
N LYS A 143 23.09 7.72 13.97
CA LYS A 143 22.81 6.97 12.74
C LYS A 143 22.64 7.90 11.54
N ASP A 144 23.34 7.61 10.46
CA ASP A 144 23.21 8.31 9.19
C ASP A 144 22.00 7.76 8.41
N TRP A 145 20.84 8.38 8.60
CA TRP A 145 19.62 8.04 7.88
C TRP A 145 19.61 8.67 6.49
N VAL A 146 18.88 8.03 5.57
CA VAL A 146 18.72 8.57 4.22
C VAL A 146 17.78 9.78 4.27
N ASP A 147 18.14 10.87 3.61
CA ASP A 147 17.32 12.09 3.60
C ASP A 147 15.94 11.90 2.96
N VAL A 148 15.90 11.18 1.85
CA VAL A 148 14.70 10.95 1.05
C VAL A 148 14.69 9.53 0.51
N VAL A 149 13.59 8.84 0.74
CA VAL A 149 13.35 7.50 0.19
C VAL A 149 11.99 7.46 -0.51
N ALA A 150 11.79 6.49 -1.39
CA ALA A 150 10.47 6.06 -1.81
C ALA A 150 10.15 4.67 -1.25
N LEU A 151 8.91 4.51 -0.80
CA LEU A 151 8.40 3.31 -0.13
C LEU A 151 7.19 2.79 -0.91
N ASP A 152 7.14 1.49 -1.11
CA ASP A 152 5.97 0.77 -1.60
C ASP A 152 5.90 -0.62 -0.95
N CYS A 153 4.68 -1.06 -0.61
CA CYS A 153 4.41 -2.35 0.01
C CYS A 153 3.46 -3.20 -0.84
N GLU A 154 3.71 -4.49 -0.87
CA GLU A 154 2.75 -5.47 -1.39
C GLU A 154 2.02 -6.16 -0.25
N MET A 155 0.71 -6.32 -0.41
CA MET A 155 -0.17 -6.90 0.60
C MET A 155 -0.94 -8.12 0.09
N ILE A 156 -1.18 -9.04 1.00
CA ILE A 156 -1.95 -10.28 0.80
C ILE A 156 -3.08 -10.40 1.81
N TYR A 157 -3.97 -11.38 1.65
CA TYR A 157 -5.04 -11.64 2.60
C TYR A 157 -4.71 -12.84 3.49
N THR A 158 -4.79 -12.63 4.80
CA THR A 158 -4.63 -13.64 5.85
C THR A 158 -5.86 -13.71 6.75
N LEU A 159 -5.85 -14.57 7.76
CA LEU A 159 -6.87 -14.57 8.83
C LEU A 159 -6.90 -13.25 9.61
N ALA A 160 -5.82 -12.47 9.62
CA ALA A 160 -5.80 -11.12 10.19
C ALA A 160 -6.39 -10.06 9.24
N GLY A 161 -6.86 -10.41 8.04
CA GLY A 161 -7.29 -9.47 7.01
C GLY A 161 -6.18 -9.16 6.01
N LEU A 162 -6.18 -7.96 5.42
CA LEU A 162 -5.11 -7.52 4.53
C LEU A 162 -3.81 -7.29 5.34
N SER A 163 -2.72 -7.93 4.95
CA SER A 163 -1.45 -7.96 5.68
C SER A 163 -0.27 -7.71 4.75
N LEU A 164 0.81 -7.14 5.30
CA LEU A 164 2.08 -6.92 4.60
C LEU A 164 2.69 -8.25 4.15
N ALA A 165 3.28 -8.27 2.95
CA ALA A 165 3.98 -9.42 2.40
C ALA A 165 5.29 -9.07 1.68
N ARG A 166 5.49 -7.81 1.28
CA ARG A 166 6.75 -7.30 0.79
C ARG A 166 6.86 -5.82 1.12
N VAL A 167 8.05 -5.35 1.47
CA VAL A 167 8.36 -3.93 1.61
C VAL A 167 9.56 -3.59 0.75
N THR A 168 9.46 -2.49 0.03
CA THR A 168 10.55 -1.99 -0.82
C THR A 168 10.85 -0.54 -0.49
N ILE A 169 12.14 -0.23 -0.37
CA ILE A 169 12.67 1.12 -0.20
C ILE A 169 13.70 1.35 -1.30
N ILE A 170 13.56 2.47 -2.00
CA ILE A 170 14.57 2.97 -2.94
C ILE A 170 14.99 4.39 -2.55
N ASP A 171 16.20 4.80 -2.93
CA ASP A 171 16.62 6.19 -2.86
C ASP A 171 16.13 7.01 -4.09
N THR A 172 16.38 8.31 -4.06
CA THR A 172 16.05 9.22 -5.17
C THR A 172 16.93 9.04 -6.39
N ALA A 173 17.97 8.19 -6.36
CA ALA A 173 18.76 7.80 -7.53
C ALA A 173 18.24 6.51 -8.18
N GLU A 174 17.19 5.90 -7.60
CA GLU A 174 16.57 4.60 -7.96
C GLU A 174 17.40 3.39 -7.52
N LYS A 175 18.32 3.56 -6.56
CA LYS A 175 19.01 2.44 -5.92
C LYS A 175 18.08 1.79 -4.92
N VAL A 176 17.95 0.47 -5.02
CA VAL A 176 17.22 -0.34 -4.03
C VAL A 176 18.02 -0.39 -2.73
N LEU A 177 17.41 0.07 -1.64
CA LEU A 177 17.98 0.06 -0.30
C LEU A 177 17.48 -1.14 0.52
N LEU A 178 16.20 -1.47 0.36
CA LEU A 178 15.54 -2.62 1.00
C LEU A 178 14.54 -3.21 0.01
N ASP A 179 14.50 -4.52 -0.11
CA ASP A 179 13.47 -5.22 -0.89
C ASP A 179 13.27 -6.62 -0.32
N GLU A 180 12.38 -6.73 0.67
CA GLU A 180 12.26 -7.92 1.51
C GLU A 180 10.83 -8.46 1.50
N PHE A 181 10.72 -9.79 1.43
CA PHE A 181 9.46 -10.49 1.70
C PHE A 181 9.22 -10.58 3.20
N VAL A 182 7.97 -10.34 3.60
CA VAL A 182 7.54 -10.33 5.00
C VAL A 182 6.68 -11.56 5.26
N LYS A 183 7.10 -12.37 6.24
CA LYS A 183 6.41 -13.56 6.70
C LYS A 183 5.14 -13.16 7.45
N PRO A 184 3.96 -13.57 6.97
CA PRO A 184 2.72 -13.30 7.68
C PRO A 184 2.65 -14.11 8.98
N THR A 185 2.20 -13.48 10.06
CA THR A 185 2.00 -14.15 11.36
C THR A 185 0.75 -15.03 11.38
N GLN A 186 -0.22 -14.74 10.51
CA GLN A 186 -1.45 -15.51 10.34
C GLN A 186 -1.48 -16.28 9.04
N LYS A 187 -2.26 -17.38 9.02
CA LYS A 187 -2.44 -18.23 7.83
C LYS A 187 -2.90 -17.39 6.63
N VAL A 188 -2.22 -17.56 5.51
CA VAL A 188 -2.57 -16.93 4.24
C VAL A 188 -3.86 -17.56 3.69
N ILE A 189 -4.84 -16.70 3.37
CA ILE A 189 -6.08 -17.06 2.68
C ILE A 189 -5.88 -16.92 1.17
N ASP A 190 -5.32 -15.79 0.75
CA ASP A 190 -5.08 -15.50 -0.67
C ASP A 190 -3.87 -14.56 -0.82
N TYR A 191 -2.89 -14.99 -1.61
CA TYR A 191 -1.69 -14.22 -1.94
C TYR A 191 -1.98 -12.96 -2.75
N ASN A 192 -3.19 -12.81 -3.29
CA ASN A 192 -3.59 -11.65 -4.07
C ASN A 192 -2.66 -11.39 -5.28
N THR A 193 -2.03 -12.45 -5.81
CA THR A 193 -0.89 -12.42 -6.75
C THR A 193 -1.10 -11.53 -7.97
N LYS A 194 -2.34 -11.44 -8.48
CA LYS A 194 -2.69 -10.57 -9.61
C LYS A 194 -2.39 -9.09 -9.34
N PHE A 195 -2.44 -8.68 -8.08
CA PHE A 195 -2.15 -7.32 -7.66
C PHE A 195 -0.80 -7.27 -6.97
N SER A 196 -0.50 -8.21 -6.08
CA SER A 196 0.70 -8.15 -5.23
C SER A 196 1.98 -8.68 -5.87
N GLY A 197 1.87 -9.49 -6.94
CA GLY A 197 2.98 -10.27 -7.49
C GLY A 197 3.50 -11.37 -6.56
N ILE A 198 2.96 -11.51 -5.35
CA ILE A 198 3.40 -12.47 -4.33
C ILE A 198 2.84 -13.86 -4.64
N THR A 199 3.70 -14.87 -4.57
CA THR A 199 3.35 -16.29 -4.63
C THR A 199 3.72 -16.99 -3.32
N LYS A 200 3.23 -18.22 -3.13
CA LYS A 200 3.62 -19.06 -1.99
C LYS A 200 5.14 -19.21 -1.88
N THR A 201 5.81 -19.50 -2.99
CA THR A 201 7.25 -19.69 -3.05
C THR A 201 8.03 -18.44 -2.65
N ASN A 202 7.50 -17.24 -2.90
CA ASN A 202 8.13 -16.01 -2.42
C ASN A 202 8.16 -15.93 -0.89
N LEU A 203 7.12 -16.43 -0.21
CA LEU A 203 7.00 -16.35 1.25
C LEU A 203 7.61 -17.55 1.99
N ASP A 204 7.84 -18.68 1.31
CA ASP A 204 8.43 -19.88 1.93
C ASP A 204 9.83 -19.59 2.53
N GLY A 205 10.57 -18.63 1.98
CA GLY A 205 11.89 -18.19 2.47
C GLY A 205 11.88 -16.91 3.31
N ALA A 206 10.73 -16.28 3.51
CA ALA A 206 10.65 -15.03 4.26
C ALA A 206 10.90 -15.27 5.76
N THR A 207 11.84 -14.52 6.34
CA THR A 207 12.21 -14.65 7.76
C THR A 207 11.72 -13.50 8.62
N LEU A 208 11.54 -12.31 8.05
CA LEU A 208 11.11 -11.12 8.77
C LEU A 208 9.59 -11.13 8.95
N ASP A 209 9.10 -10.97 10.17
CA ASP A 209 7.71 -10.60 10.43
C ASP A 209 7.54 -9.07 10.33
N VAL A 210 6.39 -8.54 10.75
CA VAL A 210 6.10 -7.09 10.68
C VAL A 210 7.04 -6.28 11.57
N GLU A 211 7.41 -6.78 12.76
CA GLU A 211 8.39 -6.12 13.63
C GLU A 211 9.78 -6.11 12.97
N GLY A 212 10.24 -7.26 12.46
CA GLY A 212 11.51 -7.36 11.74
C GLY A 212 11.56 -6.48 10.49
N ALA A 213 10.45 -6.40 9.75
CA ALA A 213 10.33 -5.51 8.59
C ALA A 213 10.41 -4.04 9.01
N ARG A 214 9.70 -3.62 10.07
CA ARG A 214 9.80 -2.25 10.61
C ARG A 214 11.22 -1.92 11.06
N ALA A 215 11.87 -2.82 11.79
CA ALA A 215 13.25 -2.64 12.21
C ALA A 215 14.20 -2.49 11.00
N ALA A 216 14.00 -3.28 9.94
CA ALA A 216 14.76 -3.17 8.69
C ALA A 216 14.50 -1.85 7.95
N VAL A 217 13.24 -1.43 7.85
CA VAL A 217 12.83 -0.13 7.27
C VAL A 217 13.48 1.04 8.03
N CYS A 218 13.45 1.01 9.36
CA CYS A 218 14.05 2.01 10.24
C CYS A 218 15.60 1.96 10.29
N LYS A 219 16.24 1.06 9.51
CA LYS A 219 17.67 1.20 9.19
C LYS A 219 17.94 2.34 8.23
N PHE A 220 16.99 2.66 7.36
CA PHE A 220 17.13 3.71 6.34
C PHE A 220 16.29 4.94 6.64
N ILE A 221 15.16 4.77 7.32
CA ILE A 221 14.20 5.83 7.62
C ILE A 221 14.35 6.29 9.07
N GLY A 222 14.71 7.55 9.26
CA GLY A 222 14.72 8.25 10.54
C GLY A 222 13.57 9.26 10.66
N PRO A 223 13.41 9.92 11.82
CA PRO A 223 12.33 10.89 12.04
C PRO A 223 12.31 12.04 11.02
N GLU A 224 13.48 12.39 10.50
CA GLU A 224 13.69 13.51 9.59
C GLU A 224 13.67 13.11 8.10
N THR A 225 13.70 11.80 7.80
CA THR A 225 13.65 11.25 6.44
C THR A 225 12.32 11.55 5.78
N ILE A 226 12.31 11.97 4.53
CA ILE A 226 11.09 12.16 3.75
C ILE A 226 10.76 10.86 3.02
N ILE A 227 9.52 10.38 3.16
CA ILE A 227 9.02 9.21 2.42
C ILE A 227 8.14 9.67 1.25
N ILE A 228 8.52 9.29 0.04
CA ILE A 228 7.73 9.45 -1.17
C ILE A 228 6.95 8.16 -1.45
N GLY A 229 5.71 8.26 -1.92
CA GLY A 229 4.94 7.09 -2.35
C GLY A 229 3.59 7.47 -2.94
N HIS A 230 2.67 6.50 -3.05
CA HIS A 230 1.35 6.73 -3.63
C HIS A 230 0.24 6.08 -2.80
N GLY A 231 -0.49 6.89 -2.02
CA GLY A 231 -1.46 6.39 -1.06
C GLY A 231 -0.77 5.73 0.15
N LEU A 232 0.29 6.38 0.65
CA LEU A 232 1.20 5.87 1.68
C LEU A 232 0.48 5.50 2.98
N GLU A 233 -0.74 5.98 3.22
CA GLU A 233 -1.51 5.57 4.38
C GLU A 233 -1.82 4.06 4.37
N ASN A 234 -1.86 3.43 3.20
CA ASN A 234 -2.05 1.98 3.10
C ASN A 234 -0.77 1.22 3.47
N ASP A 235 0.37 1.68 2.96
CA ASP A 235 1.69 1.12 3.25
C ASP A 235 2.03 1.24 4.74
N LEU A 236 1.86 2.44 5.32
CA LEU A 236 2.12 2.70 6.73
C LEU A 236 1.15 1.94 7.66
N ARG A 237 -0.10 1.74 7.23
CA ARG A 237 -1.00 0.81 7.91
C ARG A 237 -0.47 -0.60 7.84
N ALA A 238 -0.12 -1.11 6.66
CA ALA A 238 0.38 -2.47 6.50
C ALA A 238 1.64 -2.74 7.34
N LEU A 239 2.55 -1.77 7.39
CA LEU A 239 3.76 -1.78 8.22
C LEU A 239 3.50 -1.56 9.71
N ARG A 240 2.31 -1.07 10.11
CA ARG A 240 2.03 -0.62 11.49
C ARG A 240 3.06 0.41 11.97
N LEU A 241 3.38 1.37 11.10
CA LEU A 241 4.45 2.34 11.33
C LEU A 241 3.92 3.77 11.27
N PHE A 242 4.22 4.58 12.28
CA PHE A 242 3.93 6.02 12.26
C PHE A 242 5.11 6.82 11.71
N HIS A 243 4.84 7.72 10.77
CA HIS A 243 5.79 8.69 10.23
C HIS A 243 5.10 9.96 9.77
N ASP A 244 5.75 11.12 9.96
CA ASP A 244 5.12 12.43 9.76
C ASP A 244 5.58 13.14 8.47
N ARG A 245 6.73 12.74 7.89
CA ARG A 245 7.33 13.42 6.72
C ARG A 245 7.04 12.66 5.44
N LEU A 246 5.91 13.00 4.83
CA LEU A 246 5.32 12.22 3.75
C LEU A 246 5.06 13.10 2.51
N VAL A 247 5.53 12.64 1.36
CA VAL A 247 5.17 13.18 0.04
C VAL A 247 4.33 12.12 -0.68
N ASP A 248 3.02 12.25 -0.54
CA ASP A 248 2.08 11.32 -1.15
C ASP A 248 1.67 11.83 -2.53
N THR A 249 2.07 11.10 -3.58
CA THR A 249 1.76 11.47 -4.96
C THR A 249 0.26 11.41 -5.26
N SER A 250 -0.53 10.63 -4.52
CA SER A 250 -2.00 10.62 -4.66
C SER A 250 -2.62 11.96 -4.21
N ALA A 251 -2.00 12.63 -3.24
CA ALA A 251 -2.36 13.97 -2.79
C ALA A 251 -1.76 15.07 -3.67
N LEU A 252 -0.54 14.86 -4.19
CA LEU A 252 0.16 15.80 -5.08
C LEU A 252 -0.52 15.96 -6.45
N PHE A 253 -1.21 14.90 -6.89
CA PHE A 253 -1.99 14.85 -8.14
C PHE A 253 -3.46 14.57 -7.84
N PRO A 254 -4.20 15.54 -7.24
CA PRO A 254 -5.56 15.32 -6.79
C PRO A 254 -6.51 15.03 -7.96
N HIS A 255 -7.58 14.28 -7.69
CA HIS A 255 -8.61 14.04 -8.69
C HIS A 255 -9.37 15.34 -9.00
N PRO A 256 -9.66 15.65 -10.28
CA PRO A 256 -10.45 16.83 -10.67
C PRO A 256 -11.87 16.94 -10.06
N ARG A 257 -12.36 15.90 -9.38
CA ARG A 257 -13.71 15.82 -8.79
C ARG A 257 -13.68 15.94 -7.26
N GLY A 258 -12.56 16.37 -6.69
CA GLY A 258 -12.39 16.60 -5.25
C GLY A 258 -11.71 15.47 -4.50
N LEU A 259 -11.45 15.72 -3.21
CA LEU A 259 -10.59 14.91 -2.33
C LEU A 259 -11.13 13.51 -2.01
N LEU A 260 -12.44 13.29 -2.14
CA LEU A 260 -13.05 11.97 -1.90
C LEU A 260 -12.69 10.93 -2.98
N ARG A 261 -12.09 11.37 -4.08
CA ARG A 261 -11.62 10.49 -5.15
C ARG A 261 -10.11 10.67 -5.30
N ARG A 262 -9.40 9.56 -5.35
CA ARG A 262 -7.97 9.53 -5.65
C ARG A 262 -7.77 9.00 -7.05
N ARG A 263 -6.71 9.46 -7.70
CA ARG A 263 -6.27 8.94 -9.00
C ARG A 263 -5.30 7.80 -8.71
N GLY A 264 -5.41 6.68 -9.43
CA GLY A 264 -4.46 5.59 -9.25
C GLY A 264 -3.10 5.92 -9.85
N LEU A 265 -2.02 5.36 -9.29
CA LEU A 265 -0.65 5.59 -9.74
C LEU A 265 -0.50 5.39 -11.25
N ARG A 266 -0.98 4.26 -11.78
CA ARG A 266 -1.01 3.96 -13.22
C ARG A 266 -1.63 5.06 -14.07
N GLU A 267 -2.71 5.68 -13.60
CA GLU A 267 -3.40 6.76 -14.33
C GLU A 267 -2.55 8.02 -14.38
N VAL A 268 -1.97 8.41 -13.24
CA VAL A 268 -1.15 9.63 -13.13
C VAL A 268 0.17 9.46 -13.90
N VAL A 269 0.82 8.31 -13.80
CA VAL A 269 2.04 7.97 -14.54
C VAL A 269 1.79 8.05 -16.04
N LYS A 270 0.71 7.44 -16.53
CA LYS A 270 0.35 7.50 -17.95
C LYS A 270 0.10 8.92 -18.43
N GLU A 271 -0.63 9.73 -17.65
CA GLU A 271 -0.92 11.11 -18.05
C GLU A 271 0.31 12.02 -18.01
N LYS A 272 1.13 11.93 -16.96
CA LYS A 272 2.22 12.89 -16.71
C LYS A 272 3.54 12.48 -17.34
N LEU A 273 3.85 11.19 -17.29
CA LEU A 273 5.14 10.64 -17.72
C LEU A 273 5.06 9.93 -19.08
N GLY A 274 3.85 9.58 -19.54
CA GLY A 274 3.62 9.07 -20.88
C GLY A 274 3.92 7.58 -21.08
N TYR A 275 4.27 6.84 -20.02
CA TYR A 275 4.44 5.38 -20.07
C TYR A 275 3.39 4.66 -19.20
N SER A 276 3.23 3.35 -19.38
CA SER A 276 2.27 2.52 -18.62
C SER A 276 3.00 1.62 -17.62
N ILE A 277 2.34 1.36 -16.50
CA ILE A 277 2.74 0.43 -15.43
C ILE A 277 1.50 -0.38 -15.03
N GLN A 278 1.68 -1.48 -14.29
CA GLN A 278 0.58 -2.26 -13.71
C GLN A 278 -0.48 -2.66 -14.76
N ASP A 279 -0.03 -3.13 -15.94
CA ASP A 279 -0.96 -3.50 -17.00
C ASP A 279 -1.72 -4.77 -16.60
N LEU A 280 -3.05 -4.69 -16.57
CA LEU A 280 -3.94 -5.77 -16.07
C LEU A 280 -3.83 -7.10 -16.85
N GLN A 281 -3.14 -7.10 -17.99
CA GLN A 281 -2.85 -8.30 -18.79
C GLN A 281 -1.61 -9.04 -18.29
N ASP A 282 -0.75 -8.37 -17.51
CA ASP A 282 0.42 -8.99 -16.91
C ASP A 282 -0.03 -9.94 -15.81
N LYS A 283 0.30 -11.22 -15.99
CA LYS A 283 0.00 -12.27 -15.01
C LYS A 283 0.89 -12.19 -13.77
N LEU A 284 1.94 -11.36 -13.81
CA LEU A 284 3.01 -11.28 -12.82
C LEU A 284 2.69 -10.35 -11.64
N GLY A 285 1.55 -9.65 -11.64
CA GLY A 285 1.18 -8.73 -10.57
C GLY A 285 1.97 -7.42 -10.62
N HIS A 286 1.87 -6.62 -9.56
CA HIS A 286 2.66 -5.39 -9.43
C HIS A 286 4.08 -5.71 -8.98
N TYR A 287 4.97 -4.75 -9.20
CA TYR A 287 6.35 -4.83 -8.75
C TYR A 287 6.68 -3.56 -7.99
N SER A 288 6.73 -3.67 -6.67
CA SER A 288 6.94 -2.56 -5.75
C SER A 288 8.09 -1.61 -6.09
N VAL A 289 9.21 -2.12 -6.62
CA VAL A 289 10.33 -1.26 -7.08
C VAL A 289 9.90 -0.35 -8.24
N VAL A 290 9.09 -0.85 -9.18
CA VAL A 290 8.57 -0.06 -10.31
C VAL A 290 7.62 1.01 -9.80
N ASP A 291 6.77 0.68 -8.83
CA ASP A 291 5.78 1.60 -8.28
C ASP A 291 6.45 2.70 -7.43
N ALA A 292 7.41 2.34 -6.58
CA ALA A 292 8.24 3.29 -5.85
C ALA A 292 9.04 4.22 -6.80
N THR A 293 9.62 3.66 -7.87
CA THR A 293 10.33 4.44 -8.90
C THR A 293 9.40 5.42 -9.60
N ALA A 294 8.20 4.97 -9.96
CA ALA A 294 7.21 5.81 -10.61
C ALA A 294 6.73 6.96 -9.71
N ALA A 295 6.62 6.74 -8.40
CA ALA A 295 6.31 7.80 -7.44
C ALA A 295 7.42 8.87 -7.40
N VAL A 296 8.70 8.46 -7.39
CA VAL A 296 9.84 9.40 -7.48
C VAL A 296 9.79 10.19 -8.80
N ASP A 297 9.55 9.52 -9.92
CA ASP A 297 9.47 10.18 -11.24
C ASP A 297 8.35 11.21 -11.31
N LEU A 298 7.22 10.96 -10.66
CA LEU A 298 6.12 11.92 -10.56
C LEU A 298 6.52 13.18 -9.76
N VAL A 299 7.27 13.01 -8.66
CA VAL A 299 7.81 14.16 -7.89
C VAL A 299 8.81 14.95 -8.74
N ARG A 300 9.75 14.27 -9.44
CA ARG A 300 10.67 14.92 -10.39
C ARG A 300 9.92 15.73 -11.46
N TRP A 301 8.90 15.12 -12.06
CA TRP A 301 8.06 15.80 -13.05
C TRP A 301 7.40 17.05 -12.48
N LYS A 302 6.85 16.96 -11.27
CA LYS A 302 6.20 18.10 -10.60
C LYS A 302 7.19 19.23 -10.34
N MET A 303 8.41 18.91 -9.92
CA MET A 303 9.49 19.89 -9.71
C MET A 303 9.90 20.59 -11.00
N LEU A 304 10.14 19.84 -12.07
CA LEU A 304 10.53 20.40 -13.37
C LEU A 304 9.46 21.32 -13.96
N LYS A 305 8.19 21.14 -13.61
CA LYS A 305 7.07 21.99 -14.07
C LYS A 305 6.82 23.22 -13.20
N ARG A 306 7.52 23.38 -12.06
CA ARG A 306 7.49 24.61 -11.24
C ARG A 306 8.52 25.65 -11.70
N ARG A 307 9.54 25.22 -12.43
CA ARG A 307 10.53 26.08 -13.10
C ARG A 307 10.02 26.46 -14.48
#